data_AF-A0A950GY19-F1
#
_entry.id   AF-A0A950GY19-F1
#
_cell.length_a   1.000
_cell.length_b   1.000
_cell.length_c   1.000
_cell.angle_alpha   90.00
_cell.angle_beta   90.00
_cell.angle_gamma   90.00
#
_symmetry.space_group_name_H-M   'P 1'
#
loop_
_entity.id
_entity.type
_entity.pdbx_description
1 polymer ?
#
loop_
_entity_poly.entity_id
_entity_poly.type
_entity_poly.pdbx_seq_one_letter_code
_entity_poly.pdbx_strand_id
1 'polypeptide(L)'
;VLSVAVEAVWSTGRWFGCALVAVAALDYLWLVPQVMQNLAWNAFFPIPFLIAGLALAWVVAVSRLGWWPVLVVVASVGAQCHLAFAPVMVLLVVAAPVLALADRGRPPRYRWLLWGAMVGLLCWIAPLVQELGANGNLTAVATNGGARQGLGFGLQAVARLGSLPPLWLHQEPTDFYAVYSAFLRTPAAVGVVVLVALAGIGVLAWARGRRALASLAFVALSACLGVLLAFASVPQDNRLNVVYIICLLWAVSIAVWSVGVWGAMALVAAWWRRRSPATADHRRPWPTIGAMVGVALVAVVGLVAALSYDPGGAEESSFAVDSVGISSTASMAGVVDRSVPSGPVAVYIGSLSHDTLASLNLTSGLAWRLAVAGHPVGLVSYLQPSTGETAPRSVTGFVFVVDHERLVAWASGHCTRVDVACFRSISSDFASRARR
;
A
#
# COMPACT_ATOMS: atom_id res chain seq x y z
N VAL A 1 8.62 -15.20 7.17
CA VAL A 1 9.42 -14.01 6.79
C VAL A 1 9.61 -13.03 7.94
N LEU A 2 8.55 -12.63 8.67
CA LEU A 2 8.68 -11.70 9.81
C LEU A 2 9.56 -12.24 10.95
N SER A 3 9.52 -13.55 11.22
CA SER A 3 10.46 -14.20 12.15
C SER A 3 11.93 -14.01 11.77
N VAL A 4 12.25 -14.08 10.47
CA VAL A 4 13.61 -13.84 9.94
C VAL A 4 14.01 -12.38 10.14
N ALA A 5 13.08 -11.44 9.98
CA ALA A 5 13.32 -10.03 10.27
C ALA A 5 13.64 -9.79 11.75
N VAL A 6 12.87 -10.40 12.66
CA VAL A 6 13.12 -10.36 14.10
C VAL A 6 14.50 -10.94 14.43
N GLU A 7 14.83 -12.13 13.92
CA GLU A 7 16.14 -12.77 14.14
C GLU A 7 17.29 -11.90 13.63
N ALA A 8 17.15 -11.32 12.44
CA ALA A 8 18.16 -10.44 11.87
C ALA A 8 18.40 -9.21 12.75
N VAL A 9 17.33 -8.58 13.24
CA VAL A 9 17.43 -7.42 14.13
C VAL A 9 18.01 -7.82 15.49
N TRP A 10 17.58 -8.95 16.04
CA TRP A 10 18.07 -9.52 17.30
C TRP A 10 19.58 -9.79 17.24
N SER A 11 20.10 -10.27 16.10
CA SER A 11 21.55 -10.47 15.87
C SER A 11 22.39 -9.19 16.01
N THR A 12 21.74 -8.02 16.00
CA THR A 12 22.39 -6.73 16.21
C THR A 12 22.37 -6.24 17.67
N GLY A 13 21.76 -7.00 18.58
CA GLY A 13 21.59 -6.65 20.00
C GLY A 13 20.55 -5.53 20.23
N ARG A 14 19.67 -5.26 19.27
CA ARG A 14 18.73 -4.13 19.29
C ARG A 14 17.29 -4.61 19.47
N TRP A 15 16.87 -4.80 20.72
CA TRP A 15 15.48 -5.18 21.05
C TRP A 15 14.45 -4.19 20.47
N PHE A 16 14.78 -2.89 20.43
CA PHE A 16 13.88 -1.85 19.88
C PHE A 16 13.46 -2.14 18.45
N GLY A 17 14.37 -2.65 17.62
CA GLY A 17 14.00 -3.00 16.25
C GLY A 17 13.08 -4.22 16.16
N CYS A 18 13.19 -5.16 17.10
CA CYS A 18 12.27 -6.30 17.17
C CYS A 18 10.86 -5.81 17.53
N ALA A 19 10.77 -4.84 18.46
CA ALA A 19 9.52 -4.17 18.79
C ALA A 19 8.93 -3.43 17.57
N LEU A 20 9.74 -2.75 16.75
CA LEU A 20 9.25 -2.11 15.52
C LEU A 20 8.66 -3.11 14.51
N VAL A 21 9.31 -4.27 14.33
CA VAL A 21 8.77 -5.33 13.45
C VAL A 21 7.45 -5.87 14.00
N ALA A 22 7.36 -6.07 15.31
CA ALA A 22 6.13 -6.54 15.96
C ALA A 22 5.01 -5.50 15.87
N VAL A 23 5.30 -4.22 16.12
CA VAL A 23 4.34 -3.11 15.98
C VAL A 23 3.84 -3.04 14.54
N ALA A 24 4.71 -3.11 13.54
CA ALA A 24 4.28 -3.15 12.14
C ALA A 24 3.38 -4.35 11.85
N ALA A 25 3.72 -5.54 12.33
CA ALA A 25 2.88 -6.72 12.12
C ALA A 25 1.49 -6.59 12.77
N LEU A 26 1.43 -6.07 14.00
CA LEU A 26 0.18 -5.84 14.73
C LEU A 26 -0.65 -4.73 14.10
N ASP A 27 0.01 -3.67 13.65
CA ASP A 27 -0.60 -2.55 12.92
C ASP A 27 -1.32 -3.03 11.66
N TYR A 28 -0.65 -3.83 10.82
CA TYR A 28 -1.30 -4.43 9.65
C TYR A 28 -2.40 -5.42 10.04
N LEU A 29 -2.25 -6.20 11.10
CA LEU A 29 -3.30 -7.11 11.55
C LEU A 29 -4.56 -6.35 11.99
N TRP A 30 -4.39 -5.14 12.54
CA TRP A 30 -5.47 -4.34 13.12
C TRP A 30 -6.10 -3.34 12.15
N LEU A 31 -5.28 -2.58 11.42
CA LEU A 31 -5.71 -1.48 10.55
C LEU A 31 -5.85 -1.87 9.08
N VAL A 32 -5.26 -3.01 8.69
CA VAL A 32 -5.28 -3.51 7.31
C VAL A 32 -5.41 -5.04 7.29
N PRO A 33 -6.44 -5.62 7.94
CA PRO A 33 -6.53 -7.07 8.17
C PRO A 33 -6.50 -7.90 6.87
N GLN A 34 -6.87 -7.28 5.74
CA GLN A 34 -6.80 -7.87 4.40
C GLN A 34 -5.39 -8.40 4.06
N VAL A 35 -4.32 -7.84 4.63
CA VAL A 35 -2.95 -8.30 4.42
C VAL A 35 -2.73 -9.76 4.84
N MET A 36 -3.47 -10.22 5.84
CA MET A 36 -3.27 -11.55 6.43
C MET A 36 -4.33 -12.58 5.96
N GLN A 37 -5.22 -12.19 5.06
CA GLN A 37 -6.32 -13.02 4.58
C GLN A 37 -6.00 -13.65 3.20
N ASN A 38 -6.50 -14.88 2.95
CA ASN A 38 -6.45 -15.59 1.66
C ASN A 38 -5.16 -15.45 0.81
N LEU A 39 -4.07 -16.09 1.25
CA LEU A 39 -2.73 -15.95 0.67
C LEU A 39 -2.63 -16.24 -0.84
N ALA A 40 -3.49 -17.08 -1.41
CA ALA A 40 -3.37 -17.52 -2.81
C ALA A 40 -3.68 -16.41 -3.84
N TRP A 41 -4.44 -15.38 -3.45
CA TRP A 41 -4.89 -14.31 -4.35
C TRP A 41 -4.80 -12.93 -3.70
N ASN A 42 -3.90 -12.78 -2.73
CA ASN A 42 -3.81 -11.57 -1.94
C ASN A 42 -2.83 -10.57 -2.59
N ALA A 43 -3.35 -9.45 -3.11
CA ALA A 43 -2.55 -8.35 -3.63
C ALA A 43 -1.60 -7.73 -2.58
N PHE A 44 -1.92 -7.91 -1.29
CA PHE A 44 -1.14 -7.45 -0.14
C PHE A 44 -0.07 -8.45 0.32
N PHE A 45 0.05 -9.61 -0.33
CA PHE A 45 1.11 -10.58 -0.05
C PHE A 45 2.55 -10.01 -0.01
N PRO A 46 2.94 -8.95 -0.76
CA PRO A 46 4.27 -8.35 -0.63
C PRO A 46 4.55 -7.65 0.72
N ILE A 47 3.53 -7.30 1.51
CA ILE A 47 3.68 -6.45 2.70
C ILE A 47 4.57 -7.07 3.79
N PRO A 48 4.41 -8.34 4.20
CA PRO A 48 5.33 -8.98 5.15
C PRO A 48 6.79 -8.96 4.66
N PHE A 49 7.01 -9.04 3.35
CA PHE A 49 8.33 -8.94 2.74
C PHE A 49 8.85 -7.50 2.76
N LEU A 50 7.98 -6.49 2.63
CA LEU A 50 8.38 -5.08 2.78
C LEU A 50 8.83 -4.77 4.20
N ILE A 51 8.07 -5.20 5.21
CA ILE A 51 8.46 -5.04 6.62
C ILE A 51 9.81 -5.71 6.89
N ALA A 52 9.97 -6.96 6.42
CA ALA A 52 11.23 -7.67 6.56
C ALA A 52 12.36 -7.02 5.76
N GLY A 53 12.10 -6.49 4.57
CA GLY A 53 13.06 -5.78 3.73
C GLY A 53 13.58 -4.51 4.39
N LEU A 54 12.71 -3.71 5.01
CA LEU A 54 13.10 -2.53 5.79
C LEU A 54 13.99 -2.91 6.98
N ALA A 55 13.60 -3.94 7.73
CA ALA A 55 14.36 -4.42 8.88
C ALA A 55 15.73 -4.99 8.46
N LEU A 56 15.77 -5.85 7.45
CA LEU A 56 17.00 -6.44 6.91
C LEU A 56 17.91 -5.38 6.30
N ALA A 57 17.38 -4.41 5.56
CA ALA A 57 18.14 -3.28 5.02
C ALA A 57 18.79 -2.47 6.14
N TRP A 58 18.07 -2.22 7.24
CA TRP A 58 18.65 -1.57 8.41
C TRP A 58 19.74 -2.40 9.07
N VAL A 59 19.54 -3.71 9.24
CA VAL A 59 20.55 -4.64 9.80
C VAL A 59 21.82 -4.67 8.95
N VAL A 60 21.66 -4.76 7.62
CA VAL A 60 22.77 -4.71 6.66
C VAL A 60 23.49 -3.37 6.74
N ALA A 61 22.75 -2.25 6.73
CA ALA A 61 23.30 -0.88 6.83
C ALA A 61 24.09 -0.66 8.14
N VAL A 62 23.70 -1.32 9.24
CA VAL A 62 24.46 -1.33 10.51
C VAL A 62 25.64 -2.31 10.47
N SER A 63 26.16 -2.60 9.27
CA SER A 63 27.36 -3.39 9.01
C SER A 63 27.28 -4.88 9.34
N ARG A 64 26.09 -5.48 9.25
CA ARG A 64 25.92 -6.94 9.24
C ARG A 64 25.69 -7.44 7.81
N LEU A 65 26.70 -7.24 6.95
CA LEU A 65 26.66 -7.57 5.52
C LEU A 65 26.30 -9.04 5.22
N GLY A 66 26.50 -9.96 6.18
CA GLY A 66 26.09 -11.36 6.04
C GLY A 66 24.58 -11.58 5.85
N TRP A 67 23.73 -10.62 6.22
CA TRP A 67 22.28 -10.65 5.97
C TRP A 67 21.88 -10.17 4.59
N TRP A 68 22.80 -9.62 3.79
CA TRP A 68 22.49 -9.07 2.47
C TRP A 68 21.90 -10.11 1.50
N PRO A 69 22.38 -11.37 1.41
CA PRO A 69 21.72 -12.39 0.58
C PRO A 69 20.26 -12.64 0.98
N VAL A 70 19.93 -12.60 2.27
CA VAL A 70 18.56 -12.75 2.77
C VAL A 70 17.71 -11.53 2.38
N LEU A 71 18.27 -10.32 2.48
CA LEU A 71 17.62 -9.11 1.97
C LEU A 71 17.32 -9.24 0.47
N VAL A 72 18.23 -9.78 -0.33
CA VAL A 72 18.01 -10.00 -1.77
C VAL A 72 16.86 -10.97 -2.02
N VAL A 73 16.76 -12.10 -1.30
CA VAL A 73 15.62 -13.03 -1.41
C VAL A 73 14.30 -12.30 -1.09
N VAL A 74 14.25 -11.64 0.07
CA VAL A 74 13.04 -10.97 0.56
C VAL A 74 12.59 -9.87 -0.41
N ALA A 75 13.54 -9.06 -0.88
CA ALA A 75 13.30 -8.00 -1.85
C ALA A 75 12.85 -8.55 -3.20
N SER A 76 13.40 -9.69 -3.64
CA SER A 76 13.02 -10.32 -4.91
C SER A 76 11.58 -10.83 -4.87
N VAL A 77 11.19 -11.50 -3.79
CA VAL A 77 9.79 -11.95 -3.62
C VAL A 77 8.86 -10.73 -3.59
N GLY A 78 9.15 -9.73 -2.75
CA GLY A 78 8.31 -8.53 -2.66
C GLY A 78 8.16 -7.77 -3.99
N ALA A 79 9.25 -7.64 -4.75
CA ALA A 79 9.23 -6.97 -6.06
C ALA A 79 8.46 -7.76 -7.13
N GLN A 80 8.53 -9.10 -7.11
CA GLN A 80 7.84 -9.96 -8.07
C GLN A 80 6.34 -10.09 -7.79
N CYS A 81 5.92 -9.95 -6.54
CA CYS A 81 4.51 -10.06 -6.19
C CYS A 81 3.68 -8.87 -6.68
N HIS A 82 4.25 -7.66 -6.72
CA HIS A 82 3.57 -6.50 -7.28
C HIS A 82 4.57 -5.39 -7.68
N LEU A 83 4.47 -4.89 -8.93
CA LEU A 83 5.45 -3.97 -9.52
C LEU A 83 5.68 -2.69 -8.70
N ALA A 84 4.65 -2.18 -8.02
CA ALA A 84 4.76 -0.99 -7.17
C ALA A 84 5.75 -1.13 -6.00
N PHE A 85 6.06 -2.36 -5.56
CA PHE A 85 7.04 -2.60 -4.50
C PHE A 85 8.47 -2.64 -5.04
N ALA A 86 8.66 -2.86 -6.34
CA ALA A 86 9.98 -3.04 -6.93
C ALA A 86 10.92 -1.85 -6.70
N PRO A 87 10.52 -0.57 -6.90
CA PRO A 87 11.40 0.56 -6.64
C PRO A 87 11.90 0.63 -5.19
N VAL A 88 11.01 0.37 -4.23
CA VAL A 88 11.36 0.34 -2.80
C VAL A 88 12.35 -0.80 -2.53
N MET A 89 12.03 -2.02 -2.95
CA MET A 89 12.85 -3.20 -2.70
C MET A 89 14.24 -3.10 -3.33
N VAL A 90 14.34 -2.62 -4.57
CA VAL A 90 15.60 -2.42 -5.28
C VAL A 90 16.46 -1.37 -4.58
N LEU A 91 15.87 -0.22 -4.21
CA LEU A 91 16.60 0.82 -3.50
C LEU A 91 17.10 0.34 -2.13
N LEU A 92 16.32 -0.47 -1.41
CA LEU A 92 16.75 -1.08 -0.14
C LEU A 92 17.94 -2.04 -0.33
N VAL A 93 17.89 -2.91 -1.35
CA VAL A 93 18.97 -3.86 -1.67
C VAL A 93 20.27 -3.16 -2.03
N VAL A 94 20.19 -2.02 -2.74
CA VAL A 94 21.36 -1.25 -3.19
C VAL A 94 21.89 -0.33 -2.09
N ALA A 95 21.01 0.43 -1.43
CA ALA A 95 21.42 1.42 -0.43
C ALA A 95 22.02 0.79 0.81
N ALA A 96 21.47 -0.32 1.30
CA ALA A 96 21.92 -0.96 2.54
C ALA A 96 23.42 -1.34 2.55
N PRO A 97 23.97 -2.07 1.55
CA PRO A 97 25.39 -2.37 1.50
C PRO A 97 26.25 -1.12 1.28
N VAL A 98 25.78 -0.13 0.50
CA VAL A 98 26.51 1.13 0.30
C VAL A 98 26.70 1.87 1.64
N LEU A 99 25.64 1.95 2.45
CA LEU A 99 25.68 2.55 3.79
C LEU A 99 26.62 1.80 4.72
N ALA A 100 26.59 0.47 4.69
CA ALA A 100 27.47 -0.38 5.49
C ALA A 100 28.96 -0.19 5.12
N LEU A 101 29.25 -0.10 3.82
CA LEU A 101 30.60 0.16 3.30
C LEU A 101 31.07 1.58 3.62
N ALA A 102 30.17 2.57 3.60
CA ALA A 102 30.49 3.93 4.01
C ALA A 102 30.82 4.03 5.52
N ASP A 103 30.24 3.16 6.35
CA ASP A 103 30.46 3.16 7.81
C ASP A 103 31.79 2.50 8.22
N ARG A 104 32.09 1.31 7.66
CA ARG A 104 33.25 0.49 8.06
C ARG A 104 34.39 0.44 7.04
N GLY A 105 34.22 1.01 5.86
CA GLY A 105 35.17 0.86 4.77
C GLY A 105 35.14 -0.55 4.16
N ARG A 106 36.31 -1.04 3.74
CA ARG A 106 36.42 -2.32 3.00
C ARG A 106 36.21 -3.52 3.93
N PRO A 107 35.28 -4.44 3.60
CA PRO A 107 35.08 -5.65 4.39
C PRO A 107 36.24 -6.62 4.18
N PRO A 108 36.60 -7.44 5.19
CA PRO A 108 37.68 -8.41 5.07
C PRO A 108 37.36 -9.55 4.10
N ARG A 109 36.07 -9.81 3.83
CA ARG A 109 35.60 -10.87 2.94
C ARG A 109 34.36 -10.40 2.15
N TYR A 110 34.35 -10.66 0.85
CA TYR A 110 33.24 -10.32 -0.07
C TYR A 110 32.26 -11.47 -0.33
N ARG A 111 32.29 -12.51 0.52
CA ARG A 111 31.39 -13.68 0.36
C ARG A 111 29.91 -13.29 0.36
N TRP A 112 29.54 -12.27 1.13
CA TRP A 112 28.17 -11.74 1.15
C TRP A 112 27.75 -11.22 -0.23
N LEU A 113 28.65 -10.50 -0.93
CA LEU A 113 28.37 -9.92 -2.24
C LEU A 113 28.24 -11.01 -3.30
N LEU A 114 29.14 -12.00 -3.28
CA LEU A 114 29.04 -13.15 -4.18
C LEU A 114 27.72 -13.89 -3.98
N TRP A 115 27.39 -14.27 -2.74
CA TRP A 115 26.17 -15.01 -2.45
C TRP A 115 24.90 -14.22 -2.77
N GLY A 116 24.84 -12.94 -2.41
CA GLY A 116 23.67 -12.14 -2.71
C GLY A 116 23.52 -11.87 -4.21
N ALA A 117 24.62 -11.71 -4.96
CA ALA A 117 24.56 -11.60 -6.42
C ALA A 117 24.09 -12.90 -7.08
N MET A 118 24.60 -14.05 -6.63
CA MET A 118 24.13 -15.37 -7.11
C MET A 118 22.65 -15.58 -6.82
N VAL A 119 22.21 -15.30 -5.60
CA VAL A 119 20.80 -15.38 -5.20
C VAL A 119 19.94 -14.44 -6.04
N GLY A 120 20.37 -13.20 -6.23
CA GLY A 120 19.67 -12.22 -7.07
C GLY A 120 19.54 -12.73 -8.50
N LEU A 121 20.62 -13.25 -9.09
CA LEU A 121 20.58 -13.84 -10.42
C LEU A 121 19.58 -15.00 -10.50
N LEU A 122 19.62 -15.93 -9.54
CA LEU A 122 18.70 -17.07 -9.50
C LEU A 122 17.23 -16.64 -9.34
N CYS A 123 16.97 -15.63 -8.51
CA CYS A 123 15.61 -15.12 -8.31
C CYS A 123 15.06 -14.36 -9.52
N TRP A 124 15.92 -13.75 -10.34
CA TRP A 124 15.51 -12.84 -11.42
C TRP A 124 15.71 -13.39 -12.83
N ILE A 125 16.47 -14.47 -13.03
CA ILE A 125 16.71 -15.00 -14.37
C ILE A 125 15.40 -15.37 -15.08
N ALA A 126 14.47 -16.04 -14.39
CA ALA A 126 13.18 -16.40 -14.98
C ALA A 126 12.31 -15.16 -15.28
N PRO A 127 12.07 -14.22 -14.33
CA PRO A 127 11.37 -12.97 -14.63
C PRO A 127 12.01 -12.17 -15.77
N LEU A 128 13.34 -12.04 -15.81
CA LEU A 128 14.03 -11.29 -16.86
C LEU A 128 13.87 -11.97 -18.22
N VAL A 129 13.96 -13.31 -18.29
CA VAL A 129 13.71 -14.04 -19.54
C VAL A 129 12.27 -13.88 -20.01
N GLN A 130 11.31 -13.91 -19.08
CA GLN A 130 9.90 -13.69 -19.40
C GLN A 130 9.63 -12.26 -19.89
N GLU A 131 10.21 -11.27 -19.21
CA GLU A 131 10.00 -9.85 -19.48
C GLU A 131 10.77 -9.33 -20.69
N LEU A 132 11.93 -9.90 -21.01
CA LEU A 132 12.77 -9.54 -22.16
C LEU A 132 12.53 -10.44 -23.38
N GLY A 133 11.65 -11.42 -23.28
CA GLY A 133 11.27 -12.28 -24.40
C GLY A 133 10.54 -11.52 -25.50
N ALA A 134 10.35 -12.16 -26.67
CA ALA A 134 9.74 -11.53 -27.86
C ALA A 134 8.32 -10.97 -27.61
N ASN A 135 7.63 -11.46 -26.57
CA ASN A 135 6.30 -11.00 -26.14
C ASN A 135 6.30 -10.52 -24.67
N GLY A 136 7.45 -10.10 -24.13
CA GLY A 136 7.59 -9.72 -22.72
C GLY A 136 6.95 -8.36 -22.38
N ASN A 137 6.54 -8.17 -21.12
CA ASN A 137 5.82 -6.95 -20.72
C ASN A 137 6.73 -5.72 -20.72
N LEU A 138 8.05 -5.84 -20.54
CA LEU A 138 8.98 -4.70 -20.67
C LEU A 138 8.93 -4.06 -22.06
N THR A 139 8.84 -4.87 -23.12
CA THR A 139 8.68 -4.35 -24.49
C THR A 139 7.33 -3.62 -24.61
N ALA A 140 6.25 -4.19 -24.07
CA ALA A 140 4.93 -3.55 -24.07
C ALA A 140 4.92 -2.23 -23.26
N VAL A 141 5.62 -2.16 -22.13
CA VAL A 141 5.74 -0.95 -21.30
C VAL A 141 6.62 0.11 -21.98
N ALA A 142 7.67 -0.31 -22.70
CA ALA A 142 8.52 0.60 -23.46
C ALA A 142 7.78 1.21 -24.66
N THR A 143 6.85 0.48 -25.27
CA THR A 143 6.07 0.95 -26.42
C THR A 143 4.76 1.65 -26.05
N ASN A 144 4.15 1.31 -24.90
CA ASN A 144 2.93 1.96 -24.42
C ASN A 144 3.26 3.18 -23.55
N GLY A 145 3.53 4.30 -24.21
CA GLY A 145 3.87 5.60 -23.60
C GLY A 145 2.70 6.37 -22.98
N GLY A 146 1.77 5.69 -22.30
CA GLY A 146 0.62 6.32 -21.66
C GLY A 146 1.03 7.38 -20.63
N ALA A 147 0.19 8.41 -20.43
CA ALA A 147 0.44 9.46 -19.46
C ALA A 147 0.57 8.87 -18.04
N ARG A 148 1.59 9.30 -17.29
CA ARG A 148 1.82 8.87 -15.90
C ARG A 148 1.38 9.95 -14.91
N GLN A 149 1.14 9.57 -13.66
CA GLN A 149 0.81 10.51 -12.60
C GLN A 149 1.94 11.51 -12.31
N GLY A 150 3.20 11.07 -12.45
CA GLY A 150 4.38 11.93 -12.38
C GLY A 150 4.88 12.23 -10.96
N LEU A 151 6.01 12.93 -10.89
CA LEU A 151 6.74 13.16 -9.63
C LEU A 151 5.94 13.95 -8.59
N GLY A 152 5.03 14.83 -9.03
CA GLY A 152 4.14 15.57 -8.13
C GLY A 152 3.31 14.62 -7.28
N PHE A 153 2.64 13.66 -7.90
CA PHE A 153 1.84 12.65 -7.20
C PHE A 153 2.71 11.75 -6.29
N GLY A 154 3.91 11.37 -6.75
CA GLY A 154 4.88 10.64 -5.93
C GLY A 154 5.31 11.41 -4.67
N LEU A 155 5.53 12.71 -4.78
CA LEU A 155 5.85 13.57 -3.63
C LEU A 155 4.66 13.74 -2.69
N GLN A 156 3.43 13.80 -3.22
CA GLN A 156 2.22 13.77 -2.39
C GLN A 156 2.10 12.47 -1.59
N ALA A 157 2.48 11.34 -2.18
CA ALA A 157 2.56 10.06 -1.47
C ALA A 157 3.59 10.09 -0.33
N VAL A 158 4.78 10.65 -0.59
CA VAL A 158 5.80 10.82 0.45
C VAL A 158 5.33 11.77 1.55
N ALA A 159 4.58 12.82 1.22
CA ALA A 159 4.02 13.74 2.21
C ALA A 159 3.09 13.00 3.20
N ARG A 160 2.30 12.03 2.72
CA ARG A 160 1.42 11.20 3.57
C ARG A 160 2.20 10.32 4.54
N LEU A 161 3.41 9.89 4.20
CA LEU A 161 4.24 9.07 5.11
C LEU A 161 4.60 9.82 6.41
N GLY A 162 4.74 11.14 6.32
CA GLY A 162 5.05 12.03 7.45
C GLY A 162 3.85 12.86 7.94
N SER A 163 2.62 12.51 7.58
CA SER A 163 1.44 13.30 7.97
C SER A 163 1.18 13.27 9.47
N LEU A 164 0.52 14.32 9.96
CA LEU A 164 -0.04 14.39 11.31
C LEU A 164 -1.58 14.36 11.21
N PRO A 165 -2.25 13.43 11.92
CA PRO A 165 -1.66 12.30 12.65
C PRO A 165 -0.98 11.25 11.72
N PRO A 166 -0.11 10.38 12.28
CA PRO A 166 0.56 9.32 11.52
C PRO A 166 -0.42 8.41 10.78
N LEU A 167 -0.04 7.98 9.58
CA LEU A 167 -0.88 7.16 8.71
C LEU A 167 -1.25 5.81 9.34
N TRP A 168 -0.32 5.19 10.06
CA TRP A 168 -0.51 3.96 10.83
C TRP A 168 -1.33 4.13 12.12
N LEU A 169 -2.03 5.25 12.29
CA LEU A 169 -3.07 5.41 13.32
C LEU A 169 -4.48 5.46 12.72
N HIS A 170 -4.61 5.30 11.40
CA HIS A 170 -5.88 5.27 10.71
C HIS A 170 -6.14 3.90 10.10
N GLN A 171 -7.39 3.47 10.16
CA GLN A 171 -7.89 2.38 9.33
C GLN A 171 -7.64 2.74 7.85
N GLU A 172 -7.30 1.73 7.06
CA GLU A 172 -7.19 1.92 5.62
C GLU A 172 -8.53 2.44 5.08
N PRO A 173 -8.55 3.59 4.36
CA PRO A 173 -9.79 4.04 3.76
C PRO A 173 -10.21 3.08 2.65
N THR A 174 -11.45 2.61 2.71
CA THR A 174 -12.02 1.67 1.74
C THR A 174 -12.45 2.37 0.44
N ASP A 175 -12.74 3.68 0.48
CA ASP A 175 -13.15 4.47 -0.69
C ASP A 175 -11.95 5.02 -1.49
N PHE A 176 -11.88 4.63 -2.77
CA PHE A 176 -10.92 5.13 -3.74
C PHE A 176 -10.88 6.65 -3.84
N TYR A 177 -12.03 7.33 -3.87
CA TYR A 177 -12.06 8.78 -4.06
C TYR A 177 -11.59 9.52 -2.82
N ALA A 178 -11.96 9.07 -1.63
CA ALA A 178 -11.43 9.58 -0.37
C ALA A 178 -9.90 9.46 -0.34
N VAL A 179 -9.35 8.29 -0.68
CA VAL A 179 -7.91 8.07 -0.80
C VAL A 179 -7.29 9.04 -1.80
N TYR A 180 -7.74 9.00 -3.05
CA TYR A 180 -7.13 9.75 -4.13
C TYR A 180 -7.21 11.27 -3.91
N SER A 181 -8.35 11.76 -3.42
CA SER A 181 -8.53 13.18 -3.07
C SER A 181 -7.63 13.61 -1.91
N ALA A 182 -7.33 12.73 -0.95
CA ALA A 182 -6.38 13.02 0.11
C ALA A 182 -4.94 13.25 -0.43
N PHE A 183 -4.51 12.48 -1.43
CA PHE A 183 -3.24 12.74 -2.11
C PHE A 183 -3.25 14.09 -2.81
N LEU A 184 -4.28 14.37 -3.62
CA LEU A 184 -4.37 15.61 -4.39
C LEU A 184 -4.44 16.87 -3.51
N ARG A 185 -5.10 16.79 -2.35
CA ARG A 185 -5.15 17.89 -1.36
C ARG A 185 -3.82 18.11 -0.64
N THR A 186 -2.92 17.13 -0.64
CA THR A 186 -1.64 17.25 0.04
C THR A 186 -0.64 17.98 -0.88
N PRO A 187 0.03 19.06 -0.43
CA PRO A 187 1.02 19.75 -1.26
C PRO A 187 2.27 18.89 -1.45
N ALA A 188 2.76 18.76 -2.70
CA ALA A 188 3.99 18.02 -3.02
C ALA A 188 5.23 18.56 -2.26
N ALA A 189 5.25 19.86 -1.93
CA ALA A 189 6.31 20.48 -1.13
C ALA A 189 6.47 19.82 0.25
N VAL A 190 5.39 19.33 0.87
CA VAL A 190 5.46 18.61 2.15
C VAL A 190 6.26 17.31 2.00
N GLY A 191 6.13 16.62 0.86
CA GLY A 191 6.92 15.43 0.56
C GLY A 191 8.42 15.74 0.48
N VAL A 192 8.79 16.88 -0.12
CA VAL A 192 10.18 17.35 -0.14
C VAL A 192 10.68 17.61 1.29
N VAL A 193 9.85 18.23 2.15
CA VAL A 193 10.19 18.47 3.56
C VAL A 193 10.47 17.15 4.28
N VAL A 194 9.66 16.11 4.07
CA VAL A 194 9.88 14.78 4.66
C VAL A 194 11.23 14.19 4.22
N LEU A 195 11.54 14.24 2.91
CA LEU A 195 12.82 13.74 2.38
C LEU A 195 14.02 14.51 2.96
N VAL A 196 13.94 15.83 3.00
CA VAL A 196 15.00 16.70 3.55
C VAL A 196 15.17 16.46 5.05
N ALA A 197 14.09 16.28 5.80
CA ALA A 197 14.15 15.99 7.24
C ALA A 197 14.84 14.65 7.51
N LEU A 198 14.50 13.58 6.77
CA LEU A 198 15.16 12.28 6.89
C LEU A 198 16.65 12.36 6.56
N ALA A 199 17.00 13.05 5.47
CA ALA A 199 18.40 13.28 5.10
C ALA A 199 19.15 14.07 6.18
N GLY A 200 18.55 15.14 6.69
CA GLY A 200 19.11 15.97 7.76
C GLY A 200 19.35 15.19 9.06
N ILE A 201 18.36 14.39 9.50
CA ILE A 201 18.50 13.51 10.67
C ILE A 201 19.61 12.48 10.43
N GLY A 202 19.65 11.86 9.23
CA GLY A 202 20.66 10.88 8.85
C GLY A 202 22.08 11.43 8.92
N VAL A 203 22.33 12.56 8.23
CA VAL A 203 23.64 13.23 8.22
C VAL A 203 24.05 13.67 9.62
N LEU A 204 23.13 14.27 10.39
CA LEU A 204 23.43 14.75 11.74
C LEU A 204 23.72 13.61 12.72
N ALA A 205 22.95 12.52 12.62
CA ALA A 205 23.19 11.31 13.41
C ALA A 205 24.54 10.68 13.05
N TRP A 206 24.87 10.63 11.76
CA TRP A 206 26.16 10.13 11.26
C TRP A 206 27.33 10.94 11.80
N ALA A 207 27.27 12.27 11.66
CA ALA A 207 28.28 13.20 12.17
C ALA A 207 28.50 13.09 13.69
N ARG A 208 27.46 12.69 14.44
CA ARG A 208 27.52 12.48 15.89
C ARG A 208 27.83 11.04 16.31
N GLY A 209 28.26 10.18 15.39
CA GLY A 209 28.59 8.78 15.65
C GLY A 209 27.39 7.90 16.01
N ARG A 210 26.15 8.37 15.81
CA ARG A 210 24.91 7.62 16.04
C ARG A 210 24.56 6.77 14.81
N ARG A 211 25.45 5.85 14.46
CA ARG A 211 25.40 5.06 13.21
C ARG A 211 24.09 4.32 12.99
N ALA A 212 23.49 3.78 14.06
CA ALA A 212 22.24 3.03 13.96
C ALA A 212 21.05 3.90 13.55
N LEU A 213 20.93 5.11 14.13
CA LEU A 213 19.89 6.08 13.75
C LEU A 213 20.14 6.62 12.34
N ALA A 214 21.40 6.92 12.01
CA ALA A 214 21.76 7.36 10.67
C ALA A 214 21.39 6.31 9.60
N SER A 215 21.71 5.05 9.87
CA SER A 215 21.37 3.92 8.98
C SER A 215 19.86 3.78 8.81
N LEU A 216 19.08 3.87 9.90
CA LEU A 216 17.62 3.81 9.82
C LEU A 216 17.05 4.98 9.02
N ALA A 217 17.59 6.20 9.22
CA ALA A 217 17.17 7.39 8.49
C ALA A 217 17.42 7.28 6.98
N PHE A 218 18.59 6.76 6.56
CA PHE A 218 18.89 6.56 5.14
C PHE A 218 18.12 5.37 4.53
N VAL A 219 17.82 4.34 5.30
CA VAL A 219 16.92 3.24 4.87
C VAL A 219 15.50 3.76 4.66
N ALA A 220 14.96 4.53 5.62
CA ALA A 220 13.65 5.17 5.48
C ALA A 220 13.63 6.15 4.30
N LEU A 221 14.68 6.95 4.09
CA LEU A 221 14.83 7.83 2.94
C LEU A 221 14.80 7.04 1.62
N SER A 222 15.53 5.93 1.54
CA SER A 222 15.56 5.05 0.36
C SER A 222 14.19 4.46 0.08
N ALA A 223 13.46 4.06 1.13
CA ALA A 223 12.09 3.59 1.01
C ALA A 223 11.15 4.69 0.51
N CYS A 224 11.23 5.92 1.06
CA CYS A 224 10.45 7.07 0.58
C CYS A 224 10.74 7.41 -0.89
N LEU A 225 11.99 7.33 -1.34
CA LEU A 225 12.34 7.49 -2.74
C LEU A 225 11.73 6.38 -3.60
N GLY A 226 11.70 5.14 -3.11
CA GLY A 226 11.00 4.04 -3.76
C GLY A 226 9.50 4.28 -3.87
N VAL A 227 8.85 4.76 -2.81
CA VAL A 227 7.44 5.17 -2.82
C VAL A 227 7.19 6.25 -3.85
N LEU A 228 8.02 7.29 -3.86
CA LEU A 228 7.93 8.38 -4.82
C LEU A 228 7.97 7.86 -6.26
N LEU A 229 8.93 6.98 -6.58
CA LEU A 229 9.06 6.39 -7.91
C LEU A 229 7.88 5.48 -8.26
N ALA A 230 7.44 4.64 -7.31
CA ALA A 230 6.30 3.75 -7.50
C ALA A 230 5.03 4.54 -7.84
N PHE A 231 4.67 5.53 -7.03
CA PHE A 231 3.48 6.35 -7.23
C PHE A 231 3.60 7.26 -8.47
N ALA A 232 4.79 7.80 -8.74
CA ALA A 232 5.00 8.60 -9.95
C ALA A 232 4.86 7.79 -11.25
N SER A 233 5.10 6.48 -11.19
CA SER A 233 5.03 5.58 -12.34
C SER A 233 3.62 5.08 -12.67
N VAL A 234 2.64 5.31 -11.79
CA VAL A 234 1.25 4.86 -12.00
C VAL A 234 0.68 5.50 -13.27
N PRO A 235 0.17 4.69 -14.23
CA PRO A 235 -0.52 5.22 -15.41
C PRO A 235 -1.78 6.01 -15.03
N GLN A 236 -2.04 7.12 -15.70
CA GLN A 236 -3.23 7.94 -15.47
C GLN A 236 -4.53 7.21 -15.79
N ASP A 237 -4.50 6.20 -16.67
CA ASP A 237 -5.70 5.42 -17.02
C ASP A 237 -5.95 4.28 -16.02
N ASN A 238 -4.99 4.02 -15.12
CA ASN A 238 -5.06 2.96 -14.13
C ASN A 238 -5.00 3.50 -12.70
N ARG A 239 -5.76 4.58 -12.43
CA ARG A 239 -5.75 5.25 -11.13
C ARG A 239 -6.31 4.37 -10.03
N LEU A 240 -7.28 3.50 -10.34
CA LEU A 240 -7.90 2.58 -9.37
C LEU A 240 -6.86 1.72 -8.64
N ASN A 241 -5.74 1.39 -9.29
CA ASN A 241 -4.65 0.67 -8.67
C ASN A 241 -3.94 1.41 -7.52
N VAL A 242 -4.17 2.72 -7.36
CA VAL A 242 -3.64 3.50 -6.23
C VAL A 242 -4.15 2.95 -4.89
N VAL A 243 -5.40 2.48 -4.82
CA VAL A 243 -5.94 1.89 -3.58
C VAL A 243 -5.17 0.64 -3.19
N TYR A 244 -4.90 -0.27 -4.13
CA TYR A 244 -4.16 -1.49 -3.80
C TYR A 244 -2.74 -1.24 -3.31
N ILE A 245 -2.08 -0.18 -3.81
CA ILE A 245 -0.69 0.12 -3.45
C ILE A 245 -0.58 1.07 -2.26
N ILE A 246 -1.69 1.62 -1.75
CA ILE A 246 -1.62 2.53 -0.60
C ILE A 246 -1.12 1.82 0.66
N CYS A 247 -1.45 0.53 0.79
CA CYS A 247 -1.07 -0.31 1.92
C CYS A 247 0.44 -0.28 2.22
N LEU A 248 1.31 -0.12 1.21
CA LEU A 248 2.76 -0.07 1.42
C LEU A 248 3.20 1.17 2.21
N LEU A 249 2.38 2.24 2.21
CA LEU A 249 2.65 3.46 2.95
C LEU A 249 2.65 3.24 4.46
N TRP A 250 1.92 2.26 5.01
CA TRP A 250 1.91 2.00 6.47
C TRP A 250 3.30 1.56 6.96
N ALA A 251 3.88 0.51 6.37
CA ALA A 251 5.21 0.02 6.71
C ALA A 251 6.30 1.11 6.57
N VAL A 252 6.25 1.88 5.49
CA VAL A 252 7.21 2.97 5.26
C VAL A 252 6.97 4.12 6.24
N SER A 253 5.71 4.47 6.55
CA SER A 253 5.36 5.51 7.52
C SER A 253 5.84 5.14 8.92
N ILE A 254 5.71 3.88 9.33
CA ILE A 254 6.29 3.39 10.60
C ILE A 254 7.79 3.61 10.64
N ALA A 255 8.52 3.33 9.54
CA ALA A 255 9.95 3.58 9.46
C ALA A 255 10.29 5.09 9.56
N VAL A 256 9.54 5.95 8.85
CA VAL A 256 9.70 7.42 8.90
C VAL A 256 9.48 7.94 10.32
N TRP A 257 8.38 7.54 10.96
CA TRP A 257 8.05 7.94 12.33
C TRP A 257 9.03 7.38 13.36
N SER A 258 9.55 6.18 13.16
CA SER A 258 10.61 5.60 14.00
C SER A 258 11.88 6.46 13.98
N VAL A 259 12.26 6.99 12.81
CA VAL A 259 13.38 7.93 12.67
C VAL A 259 13.09 9.24 13.38
N GLY A 260 11.89 9.80 13.18
CA GLY A 260 11.47 11.05 13.84
C GLY A 260 11.48 10.95 15.36
N VAL A 261 10.83 9.92 15.90
CA VAL A 261 10.75 9.66 17.34
C VAL A 261 12.13 9.39 17.94
N TRP A 262 12.95 8.55 17.30
CA TRP A 262 14.30 8.27 17.80
C TRP A 262 15.22 9.50 17.70
N GLY A 263 15.11 10.27 16.63
CA GLY A 263 15.81 11.55 16.48
C GLY A 263 15.43 12.55 17.58
N ALA A 264 14.14 12.72 17.84
CA ALA A 264 13.63 13.58 18.91
C ALA A 264 14.14 13.14 20.30
N MET A 265 14.05 11.83 20.62
CA MET A 265 14.59 11.29 21.86
C MET A 265 16.09 11.57 22.02
N ALA A 266 16.86 11.40 20.94
CA ALA A 266 18.30 11.66 20.96
C ALA A 266 18.62 13.14 21.21
N LEU A 267 17.82 14.06 20.66
CA LEU A 267 17.94 15.50 20.90
C LEU A 267 17.59 15.88 22.33
N VAL A 268 16.45 15.40 22.86
CA VAL A 268 16.03 15.65 24.24
C VAL A 268 17.07 15.12 25.23
N ALA A 269 17.58 13.90 25.02
CA ALA A 269 18.64 13.33 25.85
C ALA A 269 19.96 14.14 25.78
N ALA A 270 20.30 14.68 24.61
CA ALA A 270 21.48 15.53 24.47
C ALA A 270 21.31 16.88 25.17
N TRP A 271 20.12 17.47 25.08
CA TRP A 271 19.78 18.72 25.76
C TRP A 271 19.77 18.56 27.29
N TRP A 272 19.17 17.48 27.79
CA TRP A 272 19.15 17.19 29.23
C TRP A 272 20.56 17.02 29.81
N ARG A 273 21.42 16.26 29.13
CA ARG A 273 22.84 16.08 29.52
C ARG A 273 23.62 17.40 29.60
N ARG A 274 23.27 18.40 28.78
CA ARG A 274 23.92 19.72 28.84
C ARG A 274 23.44 20.57 30.02
N ARG A 275 22.22 20.33 30.49
CA ARG A 275 21.61 21.10 31.59
C ARG A 275 21.82 20.51 32.97
N SER A 276 21.99 19.20 33.08
CA SER A 276 22.34 18.59 34.36
C SER A 276 23.75 19.04 34.75
N PRO A 277 23.93 19.87 35.80
CA PRO A 277 25.26 20.19 36.30
C PRO A 277 25.96 18.88 36.65
N ALA A 278 27.25 18.79 36.33
CA ALA A 278 28.08 17.62 36.61
C ALA A 278 28.26 17.44 38.13
N THR A 279 27.21 17.02 38.83
CA THR A 279 27.36 16.45 40.16
C THR A 279 27.97 15.09 39.98
N ALA A 280 29.28 15.06 40.19
CA ALA A 280 30.11 13.87 40.21
C ALA A 280 29.64 12.94 41.34
N ASP A 281 28.60 12.14 41.07
CA ASP A 281 28.38 10.90 41.82
C ASP A 281 27.93 9.78 40.88
N HIS A 282 28.91 8.95 40.55
CA HIS A 282 28.99 8.07 39.40
C HIS A 282 28.41 6.67 39.68
N ARG A 283 27.16 6.58 40.19
CA ARG A 283 26.56 5.26 40.47
C ARG A 283 25.02 5.19 40.49
N ARG A 284 24.30 6.15 39.88
CA ARG A 284 22.85 6.01 39.71
C ARG A 284 22.50 5.27 38.42
N PRO A 285 21.65 4.23 38.50
CA PRO A 285 21.39 3.35 37.38
C PRO A 285 20.53 4.07 36.34
N TRP A 286 21.18 4.51 35.25
CA TRP A 286 20.55 4.96 34.01
C TRP A 286 19.42 4.07 33.44
N PRO A 287 19.27 2.75 33.74
CA PRO A 287 18.11 2.00 33.24
C PRO A 287 16.74 2.55 33.68
N THR A 288 16.59 3.22 34.83
CA THR A 288 15.27 3.71 35.26
C THR A 288 14.77 4.92 34.48
N ILE A 289 15.64 5.86 34.12
CA ILE A 289 15.24 7.02 33.30
C ILE A 289 14.95 6.57 31.87
N GLY A 290 15.74 5.64 31.32
CA GLY A 290 15.46 5.04 30.02
C GLY A 290 14.12 4.30 29.99
N ALA A 291 13.81 3.56 31.06
CA ALA A 291 12.52 2.88 31.22
C ALA A 291 11.36 3.88 31.36
N MET A 292 11.50 4.94 32.17
CA MET A 292 10.44 5.94 32.36
C MET A 292 10.16 6.74 31.08
N VAL A 293 11.20 7.12 30.31
CA VAL A 293 11.01 7.75 28.99
C VAL A 293 10.34 6.78 28.03
N GLY A 294 10.73 5.50 28.04
CA GLY A 294 10.07 4.45 27.26
C GLY A 294 8.59 4.31 27.60
N VAL A 295 8.24 4.23 28.89
CA VAL A 295 6.86 4.13 29.38
C VAL A 295 6.06 5.38 29.01
N ALA A 296 6.61 6.58 29.20
CA ALA A 296 5.94 7.83 28.84
C ALA A 296 5.66 7.90 27.33
N LEU A 297 6.57 7.40 26.49
CA LEU A 297 6.37 7.36 25.05
C LEU A 297 5.34 6.33 24.63
N VAL A 298 5.34 5.13 25.23
CA VAL A 298 4.28 4.14 25.03
C VAL A 298 2.93 4.71 25.47
N ALA A 299 2.89 5.48 26.56
CA ALA A 299 1.67 6.14 27.02
C ALA A 299 1.22 7.26 26.07
N VAL A 300 2.13 8.06 25.51
CA VAL A 300 1.81 9.10 24.51
C VAL A 300 1.35 8.47 23.20
N VAL A 301 2.05 7.44 22.70
CA VAL A 301 1.63 6.70 21.50
C VAL A 301 0.28 6.03 21.74
N GLY A 302 0.09 5.41 22.91
CA GLY A 302 -1.19 4.82 23.31
C GLY A 302 -2.30 5.85 23.45
N LEU A 303 -2.02 7.04 23.97
CA LEU A 303 -2.98 8.14 24.08
C LEU A 303 -3.32 8.72 22.71
N VAL A 304 -2.33 8.98 21.85
CA VAL A 304 -2.58 9.46 20.47
C VAL A 304 -3.33 8.40 19.67
N ALA A 305 -3.00 7.12 19.83
CA ALA A 305 -3.76 6.01 19.24
C ALA A 305 -5.20 5.96 19.78
N ALA A 306 -5.40 6.10 21.10
CA ALA A 306 -6.74 6.12 21.71
C ALA A 306 -7.56 7.35 21.32
N LEU A 307 -6.93 8.51 21.13
CA LEU A 307 -7.57 9.74 20.66
C LEU A 307 -7.82 9.75 19.14
N SER A 308 -7.02 9.00 18.37
CA SER A 308 -7.19 8.82 16.93
C SER A 308 -8.10 7.63 16.59
N TYR A 309 -8.42 6.80 17.60
CA TYR A 309 -9.35 5.69 17.49
C TYR A 309 -10.75 6.27 17.35
N ASP A 310 -11.26 6.24 16.13
CA ASP A 310 -12.67 6.52 15.84
C ASP A 310 -13.45 5.20 15.88
N PRO A 311 -14.15 4.88 16.98
CA PRO A 311 -14.99 3.68 17.05
C PRO A 311 -16.16 3.72 16.06
N GLY A 312 -16.52 4.90 15.53
CA GLY A 312 -17.55 5.08 14.51
C GLY A 312 -17.09 4.79 13.08
N GLY A 313 -15.78 4.86 12.82
CA GLY A 313 -15.19 4.53 11.52
C GLY A 313 -14.96 3.04 11.29
N ALA A 314 -15.26 2.20 12.28
CA ALA A 314 -15.29 0.74 12.16
C ALA A 314 -16.64 0.21 11.65
N GLU A 315 -17.45 1.06 11.01
CA GLU A 315 -18.54 0.59 10.15
C GLU A 315 -17.95 -0.29 9.05
N GLU A 316 -18.26 -1.58 9.17
CA GLU A 316 -18.02 -2.64 8.18
C GLU A 316 -16.71 -2.50 7.41
N SER A 317 -15.62 -2.96 8.01
CA SER A 317 -14.45 -3.38 7.22
C SER A 317 -14.91 -4.43 6.19
N SER A 318 -15.26 -3.91 5.01
CA SER A 318 -15.39 -4.40 3.60
C SER A 318 -15.07 -5.86 3.21
N PHE A 319 -14.78 -6.77 4.14
CA PHE A 319 -14.49 -8.18 3.90
C PHE A 319 -15.02 -9.14 4.96
N ALA A 320 -15.90 -8.70 5.87
CA ALA A 320 -17.02 -9.61 6.16
C ALA A 320 -17.63 -9.90 4.80
N VAL A 321 -17.66 -11.17 4.34
CA VAL A 321 -18.29 -11.62 3.09
C VAL A 321 -19.42 -10.67 2.81
N ASP A 322 -19.25 -9.76 1.83
CA ASP A 322 -20.12 -8.61 1.66
C ASP A 322 -21.51 -9.15 1.37
N SER A 323 -22.24 -9.38 2.45
CA SER A 323 -23.47 -10.17 2.41
C SER A 323 -24.55 -9.32 1.76
N VAL A 324 -24.42 -8.00 1.87
CA VAL A 324 -25.26 -7.02 1.22
C VAL A 324 -24.98 -7.04 -0.28
N GLY A 325 -23.75 -6.84 -0.75
CA GLY A 325 -23.47 -6.90 -2.18
C GLY A 325 -23.62 -8.30 -2.79
N ILE A 326 -23.36 -9.39 -2.06
CA ILE A 326 -23.65 -10.76 -2.54
C ILE A 326 -25.15 -11.00 -2.65
N SER A 327 -25.94 -10.57 -1.66
CA SER A 327 -27.40 -10.71 -1.73
C SER A 327 -28.01 -9.79 -2.80
N SER A 328 -27.46 -8.60 -2.99
CA SER A 328 -27.86 -7.67 -4.05
C SER A 328 -27.48 -8.17 -5.43
N THR A 329 -26.27 -8.69 -5.65
CA THR A 329 -25.88 -9.31 -6.93
C THR A 329 -26.73 -10.55 -7.21
N ALA A 330 -27.05 -11.36 -6.20
CA ALA A 330 -27.99 -12.47 -6.33
C ALA A 330 -29.40 -11.98 -6.73
N SER A 331 -29.88 -10.91 -6.09
CA SER A 331 -31.20 -10.33 -6.35
C SER A 331 -31.29 -9.73 -7.75
N MET A 332 -30.26 -8.99 -8.17
CA MET A 332 -30.14 -8.41 -9.52
C MET A 332 -30.06 -9.51 -10.58
N ALA A 333 -29.24 -10.54 -10.38
CA ALA A 333 -29.18 -11.69 -11.29
C ALA A 333 -30.56 -12.37 -11.42
N GLY A 334 -31.25 -12.62 -10.29
CA GLY A 334 -32.60 -13.19 -10.34
C GLY A 334 -33.64 -12.31 -11.03
N VAL A 335 -33.46 -10.98 -11.07
CA VAL A 335 -34.28 -10.08 -11.90
C VAL A 335 -33.99 -10.28 -13.37
N VAL A 336 -32.72 -10.41 -13.76
CA VAL A 336 -32.33 -10.67 -15.16
C VAL A 336 -32.85 -12.03 -15.62
N ASP A 337 -32.60 -13.10 -14.86
CA ASP A 337 -32.99 -14.47 -15.20
C ASP A 337 -34.50 -14.60 -15.43
N ARG A 338 -35.32 -13.93 -14.62
CA ARG A 338 -36.79 -13.91 -14.78
C ARG A 338 -37.26 -13.08 -15.97
N SER A 339 -36.49 -12.07 -16.38
CA SER A 339 -36.87 -11.12 -17.43
C SER A 339 -36.38 -11.57 -18.81
N VAL A 340 -35.25 -12.27 -18.87
CA VAL A 340 -34.59 -12.73 -20.08
C VAL A 340 -34.08 -14.16 -19.83
N PRO A 341 -34.85 -15.21 -20.17
CA PRO A 341 -34.49 -16.59 -19.85
C PRO A 341 -33.22 -17.09 -20.55
N SER A 342 -32.88 -16.51 -21.70
CA SER A 342 -31.62 -16.73 -22.41
C SER A 342 -31.38 -15.56 -23.38
N GLY A 343 -30.12 -15.12 -23.47
CA GLY A 343 -29.74 -14.05 -24.39
C GLY A 343 -28.76 -13.05 -23.80
N PRO A 344 -28.16 -12.19 -24.65
CA PRO A 344 -27.17 -11.22 -24.25
C PRO A 344 -27.81 -10.06 -23.49
N VAL A 345 -27.15 -9.65 -22.41
CA VAL A 345 -27.63 -8.60 -21.51
C VAL A 345 -26.56 -7.55 -21.33
N ALA A 346 -26.97 -6.31 -21.12
CA ALA A 346 -26.06 -5.26 -20.68
C ALA A 346 -26.52 -4.67 -19.36
N VAL A 347 -25.58 -4.43 -18.45
CA VAL A 347 -25.90 -4.00 -17.09
C VAL A 347 -25.23 -2.67 -16.79
N TYR A 348 -26.00 -1.79 -16.15
CA TYR A 348 -25.52 -0.54 -15.57
C TYR A 348 -26.03 -0.47 -14.13
N ILE A 349 -25.14 -0.22 -13.19
CA ILE A 349 -25.48 -0.05 -11.78
C ILE A 349 -25.14 1.39 -11.38
N GLY A 350 -26.16 2.16 -11.03
CA GLY A 350 -26.00 3.47 -10.41
C GLY A 350 -26.11 3.37 -8.89
N SER A 351 -25.29 4.12 -8.17
CA SER A 351 -25.37 4.23 -6.69
C SER A 351 -25.89 5.60 -6.26
N LEU A 352 -26.85 5.61 -5.33
CA LEU A 352 -27.36 6.82 -4.67
C LEU A 352 -26.39 7.33 -3.59
N SER A 353 -25.61 6.45 -2.97
CA SER A 353 -24.61 6.81 -1.96
C SER A 353 -23.36 7.47 -2.56
N HIS A 354 -23.30 7.62 -3.89
CA HIS A 354 -22.14 8.09 -4.66
C HIS A 354 -20.89 7.18 -4.53
N ASP A 355 -21.04 5.99 -3.96
CA ASP A 355 -19.97 5.00 -3.93
C ASP A 355 -19.86 4.31 -5.30
N THR A 356 -18.96 4.85 -6.11
CA THR A 356 -18.68 4.29 -7.45
C THR A 356 -17.90 2.98 -7.33
N LEU A 357 -17.11 2.78 -6.28
CA LEU A 357 -16.35 1.54 -6.09
C LEU A 357 -17.29 0.38 -5.74
N ALA A 358 -18.26 0.61 -4.85
CA ALA A 358 -19.35 -0.31 -4.60
C ALA A 358 -20.12 -0.64 -5.90
N SER A 359 -20.44 0.39 -6.71
CA SER A 359 -21.09 0.17 -8.01
C SER A 359 -20.24 -0.68 -8.97
N LEU A 360 -18.92 -0.48 -8.99
CA LEU A 360 -17.95 -1.27 -9.78
C LEU A 360 -17.89 -2.72 -9.31
N ASN A 361 -17.79 -2.92 -7.99
CA ASN A 361 -17.74 -4.26 -7.38
C ASN A 361 -19.03 -5.03 -7.64
N LEU A 362 -20.19 -4.39 -7.45
CA LEU A 362 -21.50 -4.96 -7.76
C LEU A 362 -21.64 -5.26 -9.25
N THR A 363 -21.15 -4.38 -10.13
CA THR A 363 -21.22 -4.58 -11.58
C THR A 363 -20.38 -5.78 -12.00
N SER A 364 -19.17 -5.89 -11.46
CA SER A 364 -18.26 -7.01 -11.73
C SER A 364 -18.81 -8.32 -11.16
N GLY A 365 -19.33 -8.31 -9.93
CA GLY A 365 -19.94 -9.48 -9.30
C GLY A 365 -21.20 -9.95 -10.02
N LEU A 366 -22.05 -9.02 -10.46
CA LEU A 366 -23.23 -9.32 -11.27
C LEU A 366 -22.84 -9.89 -12.64
N ALA A 367 -21.88 -9.27 -13.33
CA ALA A 367 -21.40 -9.74 -14.63
C ALA A 367 -20.85 -11.17 -14.55
N TRP A 368 -20.00 -11.45 -13.55
CA TRP A 368 -19.48 -12.79 -13.31
C TRP A 368 -20.60 -13.81 -13.08
N ARG A 369 -21.58 -13.48 -12.24
CA ARG A 369 -22.69 -14.38 -11.90
C ARG A 369 -23.58 -14.67 -13.12
N LEU A 370 -23.88 -13.64 -13.92
CA LEU A 370 -24.63 -13.77 -15.16
C LEU A 370 -23.86 -14.60 -16.21
N ALA A 371 -22.55 -14.41 -16.33
CA ALA A 371 -21.70 -15.21 -17.21
C ALA A 371 -21.71 -16.69 -16.82
N VAL A 372 -21.62 -17.01 -15.52
CA VAL A 372 -21.75 -18.39 -14.99
C VAL A 372 -23.14 -18.98 -15.27
N ALA A 373 -24.19 -18.17 -15.23
CA ALA A 373 -25.56 -18.57 -15.59
C ALA A 373 -25.79 -18.72 -17.12
N GLY A 374 -24.79 -18.43 -17.96
CA GLY A 374 -24.86 -18.59 -19.41
C GLY A 374 -25.33 -17.35 -20.16
N HIS A 375 -25.40 -16.19 -19.52
CA HIS A 375 -25.69 -14.92 -20.19
C HIS A 375 -24.41 -14.29 -20.75
N PRO A 376 -24.34 -13.97 -22.06
CA PRO A 376 -23.31 -13.10 -22.60
C PRO A 376 -23.50 -11.68 -22.04
N VAL A 377 -22.56 -11.20 -21.23
CA VAL A 377 -22.66 -9.89 -20.58
C VAL A 377 -21.92 -8.82 -21.39
N GLY A 378 -22.56 -7.66 -21.54
CA GLY A 378 -21.96 -6.44 -22.04
C GLY A 378 -21.91 -5.37 -20.95
N LEU A 379 -20.73 -4.81 -20.70
CA LEU A 379 -20.58 -3.71 -19.74
C LEU A 379 -20.61 -2.34 -20.44
N VAL A 380 -21.07 -1.32 -19.73
CA VAL A 380 -21.14 0.05 -20.27
C VAL A 380 -19.74 0.57 -20.59
N SER A 381 -19.63 1.37 -21.65
CA SER A 381 -18.40 1.90 -22.25
C SER A 381 -17.31 2.47 -21.32
N TYR A 382 -17.60 2.91 -20.08
CA TYR A 382 -16.56 3.38 -19.16
C TYR A 382 -15.85 2.23 -18.41
N LEU A 383 -16.49 1.05 -18.34
CA LEU A 383 -15.93 -0.19 -17.76
C LEU A 383 -15.34 -1.11 -18.80
N GLN A 384 -15.80 -0.96 -20.04
CA GLN A 384 -15.36 -1.77 -21.16
C GLN A 384 -13.83 -1.75 -21.39
N PRO A 385 -13.11 -0.61 -21.26
CA PRO A 385 -11.65 -0.59 -21.38
C PRO A 385 -10.96 -1.38 -20.26
N SER A 386 -11.57 -1.41 -19.07
CA SER A 386 -11.00 -2.05 -17.87
C SER A 386 -11.26 -3.57 -17.83
N THR A 387 -12.32 -4.03 -18.49
CA THR A 387 -12.81 -5.43 -18.40
C THR A 387 -12.62 -6.22 -19.70
N GLY A 388 -12.49 -5.54 -20.85
CA GLY A 388 -12.35 -6.19 -22.14
C GLY A 388 -13.65 -6.82 -22.69
N GLU A 389 -14.76 -6.73 -21.95
CA GLU A 389 -16.03 -7.33 -22.35
C GLU A 389 -16.78 -6.45 -23.36
N THR A 390 -16.74 -6.84 -24.64
CA THR A 390 -17.49 -6.13 -25.69
C THR A 390 -18.93 -6.61 -25.76
N ALA A 391 -19.87 -5.69 -25.57
CA ALA A 391 -21.28 -6.01 -25.65
C ALA A 391 -21.74 -6.39 -27.07
N PRO A 392 -22.64 -7.37 -27.23
CA PRO A 392 -23.28 -7.68 -28.51
C PRO A 392 -24.10 -6.50 -29.07
N ARG A 393 -24.37 -6.51 -30.38
CA ARG A 393 -25.09 -5.43 -31.08
C ARG A 393 -26.56 -5.30 -30.71
N SER A 394 -27.18 -6.31 -30.13
CA SER A 394 -28.57 -6.25 -29.68
C SER A 394 -28.66 -6.98 -28.35
N VAL A 395 -29.05 -6.25 -27.32
CA VAL A 395 -29.08 -6.74 -25.94
C VAL A 395 -30.29 -6.20 -25.21
N THR A 396 -30.70 -6.89 -24.16
CA THR A 396 -31.59 -6.30 -23.16
C THR A 396 -30.73 -5.56 -22.13
N GLY A 397 -30.86 -4.24 -22.09
CA GLY A 397 -30.19 -3.38 -21.12
C GLY A 397 -30.96 -3.35 -19.80
N PHE A 398 -30.23 -3.45 -18.70
CA PHE A 398 -30.73 -3.31 -17.34
C PHE A 398 -30.04 -2.14 -16.64
N VAL A 399 -30.83 -1.27 -16.03
CA VAL A 399 -30.37 -0.24 -15.11
C VAL A 399 -30.79 -0.65 -13.71
N PHE A 400 -29.82 -0.85 -12.82
CA PHE A 400 -30.04 -1.05 -11.40
C PHE A 400 -29.66 0.21 -10.65
N VAL A 401 -30.42 0.54 -9.60
CA VAL A 401 -30.13 1.63 -8.68
C VAL A 401 -29.96 1.02 -7.29
N VAL A 402 -28.80 1.25 -6.69
CA VAL A 402 -28.47 0.76 -5.36
C VAL A 402 -28.29 1.91 -4.38
N ASP A 403 -28.56 1.66 -3.10
CA ASP A 403 -28.28 2.55 -1.98
C ASP A 403 -27.62 1.74 -0.88
N HIS A 404 -26.41 2.13 -0.47
CA HIS A 404 -25.58 1.33 0.45
C HIS A 404 -25.55 -0.16 0.03
N GLU A 405 -25.23 -0.38 -1.25
CA GLU A 405 -25.18 -1.70 -1.92
C GLU A 405 -26.50 -2.48 -2.00
N ARG A 406 -27.61 -1.98 -1.44
CA ARG A 406 -28.93 -2.62 -1.54
C ARG A 406 -29.63 -2.21 -2.82
N LEU A 407 -30.18 -3.18 -3.55
CA LEU A 407 -31.02 -2.91 -4.72
C LEU A 407 -32.30 -2.18 -4.30
N VAL A 408 -32.47 -0.93 -4.75
CA VAL A 408 -33.65 -0.10 -4.46
C VAL A 408 -34.61 -0.07 -5.63
N ALA A 409 -34.06 -0.12 -6.85
CA ALA A 409 -34.84 0.07 -8.07
C ALA A 409 -34.16 -0.57 -9.27
N TRP A 410 -34.95 -0.94 -10.27
CA TRP A 410 -34.42 -1.40 -11.55
C TRP A 410 -35.36 -1.08 -12.72
N ALA A 411 -34.78 -1.03 -13.91
CA ALA A 411 -35.50 -0.89 -15.18
C ALA A 411 -34.81 -1.73 -16.25
N SER A 412 -35.58 -2.14 -17.27
CA SER A 412 -35.04 -2.81 -18.45
C SER A 412 -35.59 -2.20 -19.74
N GLY A 413 -34.82 -2.34 -20.82
CA GLY A 413 -35.20 -1.90 -22.15
C GLY A 413 -34.33 -2.56 -23.21
N HIS A 414 -34.82 -2.59 -24.46
CA HIS A 414 -34.05 -3.14 -25.57
C HIS A 414 -33.04 -2.11 -26.07
N CYS A 415 -31.76 -2.49 -26.16
CA CYS A 415 -30.69 -1.65 -26.68
C CYS A 415 -30.15 -2.21 -28.01
N THR A 416 -30.20 -1.38 -29.05
CA THR A 416 -29.57 -1.65 -30.35
C THR A 416 -28.09 -1.26 -30.40
N ARG A 417 -27.61 -0.50 -29.40
CA ARG A 417 -26.20 -0.26 -29.09
C ARG A 417 -26.04 -0.08 -27.58
N VAL A 418 -24.99 -0.67 -27.02
CA VAL A 418 -24.67 -0.54 -25.60
C VAL A 418 -23.82 0.71 -25.41
N ASP A 419 -24.51 1.84 -25.28
CA ASP A 419 -23.89 3.13 -25.00
C ASP A 419 -24.63 3.86 -23.87
N VAL A 420 -24.02 4.97 -23.43
CA VAL A 420 -24.58 5.81 -22.36
C VAL A 420 -25.96 6.37 -22.75
N ALA A 421 -26.25 6.55 -24.04
CA ALA A 421 -27.54 7.08 -24.50
C ALA A 421 -28.67 6.07 -24.28
N CYS A 422 -28.45 4.77 -24.55
CA CYS A 422 -29.46 3.75 -24.28
C CYS A 422 -29.81 3.70 -22.78
N PHE A 423 -28.80 3.65 -21.90
CA PHE A 423 -29.05 3.61 -20.46
C PHE A 423 -29.69 4.90 -19.93
N ARG A 424 -29.38 6.07 -20.51
CA ARG A 424 -30.10 7.31 -20.20
C ARG A 424 -31.57 7.23 -20.56
N SER A 425 -31.92 6.66 -21.73
CA SER A 425 -33.32 6.48 -22.14
C SER A 425 -34.07 5.57 -21.17
N ILE A 426 -33.47 4.44 -20.78
CA ILE A 426 -34.05 3.52 -19.80
C ILE A 426 -34.23 4.23 -18.44
N SER A 427 -33.24 5.01 -18.01
CA SER A 427 -33.27 5.75 -16.76
C SER A 427 -34.30 6.90 -16.76
N SER A 428 -34.46 7.63 -17.87
CA SER A 428 -35.45 8.70 -17.97
C SER A 428 -36.88 8.16 -17.94
N ASP A 429 -37.12 7.04 -18.63
CA ASP A 429 -38.41 6.35 -18.59
C ASP A 429 -38.70 5.86 -17.18
N PHE A 430 -37.71 5.27 -16.52
CA PHE A 430 -37.81 4.85 -15.12
C PHE A 430 -38.14 6.02 -14.18
N ALA A 431 -37.42 7.13 -14.24
CA ALA A 431 -37.65 8.32 -13.43
C ALA A 431 -39.00 9.00 -13.70
N SER A 432 -39.57 8.80 -14.89
CA SER A 432 -40.91 9.28 -15.24
C SER A 432 -42.02 8.39 -14.65
N ARG A 433 -41.77 7.07 -14.55
CA ARG A 433 -42.71 6.11 -13.95
C ARG A 433 -42.68 6.16 -12.43
N ALA A 434 -41.52 6.35 -11.81
CA ALA A 434 -41.40 6.47 -10.36
C ALA A 434 -42.05 7.75 -9.79
N ARG A 435 -42.30 8.76 -10.64
CA ARG A 435 -42.98 10.01 -10.27
C ARG A 435 -44.50 9.97 -10.43
N ARG A 436 -45.04 8.95 -11.09
CA ARG A 436 -46.48 8.70 -11.19
C ARG A 436 -46.87 7.65 -10.16
#